data_AF-A0A1Y5HJX3-F1
#
_entry.id   AF-A0A1Y5HJX3-F1
#
_cell.length_a   1.000
_cell.length_b   1.000
_cell.length_c   1.000
_cell.angle_alpha   90.00
_cell.angle_beta   90.00
_cell.angle_gamma   90.00
#
_symmetry.space_group_name_H-M   'P 1'
#
loop_
_entity.id
_entity.type
_entity.pdbx_description
1 polymer ?
#
loop_
_entity_poly.entity_id
_entity_poly.type
_entity_poly.pdbx_seq_one_letter_code
_entity_poly.pdbx_strand_id
1 'polypeptide(L)'
;MLTRITGAAMRGIFLAFLIAMPSLLLSDSTTDSTEIAALMALLGGMLTFAEYYSSFPSFIEFREAPPLNRMRFLSLLLTIGALSLMARHPVDPTGLTSLIHGLGFKIGTALDFSYSPVHLITLMLPADAQPETINMVRDAAGLAYVIGLISVASFFFAIHIRNWPVANGAFNVWVNLPLFDPTTGGDVVHRLQRDGRINMIAGVLLPFAIPAAVNFLSAVLDPTVLSNPQTLVWMIGAWGFLPASLLMRGMAMLRVAELIEQKRRRAYANAEALQTA
;
A
#
# COMPACT_ATOMS: atom_id res chain seq x y z
N MET A 1 -22.46 17.13 9.57
CA MET A 1 -23.01 16.14 8.62
C MET A 1 -22.56 16.41 7.19
N LEU A 2 -22.77 17.62 6.65
CA LEU A 2 -22.34 17.99 5.29
C LEU A 2 -20.83 17.76 5.04
N THR A 3 -19.95 18.21 5.94
CA THR A 3 -18.49 18.00 5.82
C THR A 3 -18.08 16.52 5.78
N ARG A 4 -18.80 15.65 6.48
CA ARG A 4 -18.56 14.19 6.47
C ARG A 4 -19.01 13.57 5.14
N ILE A 5 -20.19 13.95 4.65
CA ILE A 5 -20.72 13.49 3.35
C ILE A 5 -19.77 13.90 2.23
N THR A 6 -19.41 15.18 2.16
CA THR A 6 -18.48 15.69 1.13
C THR A 6 -17.11 15.01 1.22
N GLY A 7 -16.59 14.83 2.44
CA GLY A 7 -15.32 14.15 2.65
C GLY A 7 -15.36 12.67 2.25
N ALA A 8 -16.44 11.95 2.54
CA ALA A 8 -16.63 10.56 2.14
C ALA A 8 -16.76 10.45 0.61
N ALA A 9 -17.54 11.35 -0.02
CA ALA A 9 -17.74 11.39 -1.46
C ALA A 9 -16.43 11.61 -2.22
N MET A 10 -15.62 12.60 -1.80
CA MET A 10 -14.33 12.86 -2.42
C MET A 10 -13.39 11.65 -2.36
N ARG A 11 -13.36 10.94 -1.22
CA ARG A 11 -12.53 9.72 -1.08
C ARG A 11 -13.03 8.59 -1.97
N GLY A 12 -14.35 8.40 -2.06
CA GLY A 12 -14.96 7.44 -2.97
C GLY A 12 -14.63 7.73 -4.43
N ILE A 13 -14.75 8.99 -4.85
CA ILE A 13 -14.38 9.44 -6.21
C ILE A 13 -12.91 9.20 -6.50
N PHE A 14 -12.02 9.55 -5.57
CA PHE A 14 -10.58 9.33 -5.74
C PHE A 14 -10.21 7.85 -5.83
N LEU A 15 -10.86 6.97 -5.06
CA LEU A 15 -10.63 5.54 -5.19
C LEU A 15 -11.21 4.99 -6.50
N ALA A 16 -12.40 5.43 -6.91
CA ALA A 16 -12.97 5.04 -8.21
C ALA A 16 -12.04 5.44 -9.36
N PHE A 17 -11.51 6.67 -9.32
CA PHE A 17 -10.54 7.15 -10.28
C PHE A 17 -9.26 6.30 -10.30
N LEU A 18 -8.71 5.96 -9.13
CA LEU A 18 -7.56 5.07 -9.01
C LEU A 18 -7.80 3.71 -9.68
N ILE A 19 -8.97 3.11 -9.46
CA ILE A 19 -9.32 1.79 -10.01
C ILE A 19 -9.51 1.87 -11.54
N ALA A 20 -10.12 2.93 -12.04
CA ALA A 20 -10.30 3.15 -13.47
C ALA A 20 -9.01 3.55 -14.19
N MET A 21 -7.99 4.03 -13.46
CA MET A 21 -6.78 4.65 -14.01
C MET A 21 -6.05 3.81 -15.07
N PRO A 22 -5.82 2.49 -14.89
CA PRO A 22 -5.17 1.68 -15.92
C PRO A 22 -5.96 1.67 -17.23
N SER A 23 -7.27 1.42 -17.16
CA SER A 23 -8.15 1.38 -18.35
C SER A 23 -8.32 2.73 -19.02
N LEU A 24 -8.14 3.84 -18.29
CA LEU A 24 -8.18 5.19 -18.86
C LEU A 24 -6.85 5.59 -19.52
N LEU A 25 -5.72 5.06 -19.06
CA LEU A 25 -4.39 5.41 -19.56
C LEU A 25 -3.88 4.47 -20.63
N LEU A 26 -4.24 3.19 -20.57
CA LEU A 26 -3.93 2.18 -21.57
C LEU A 26 -4.86 2.36 -22.79
N SER A 27 -4.40 1.96 -23.98
CA SER A 27 -5.20 2.06 -25.20
C SER A 27 -6.26 0.95 -25.27
N ASP A 28 -7.35 1.18 -26.00
CA ASP A 28 -8.43 0.19 -26.19
C ASP A 28 -7.92 -1.14 -26.77
N SER A 29 -6.83 -1.10 -27.54
CA SER A 29 -6.16 -2.31 -28.07
C SER A 29 -5.52 -3.21 -27.00
N THR A 30 -5.41 -2.73 -25.77
CA THR A 30 -4.70 -3.40 -24.66
C THR A 30 -5.61 -3.68 -23.46
N THR A 31 -6.90 -3.35 -23.54
CA THR A 31 -7.87 -3.47 -22.46
C THR A 31 -8.93 -4.49 -22.86
N ASP A 32 -9.00 -5.63 -22.16
CA ASP A 32 -9.93 -6.70 -22.52
C ASP A 32 -11.39 -6.43 -22.07
N SER A 33 -11.63 -5.49 -21.13
CA SER A 33 -12.99 -5.14 -20.67
C SER A 33 -13.05 -3.82 -19.89
N THR A 34 -13.29 -2.70 -20.59
CA THR A 34 -13.46 -1.36 -19.99
C THR A 34 -14.69 -1.28 -19.08
N GLU A 35 -15.74 -2.06 -19.36
CA GLU A 35 -16.97 -2.15 -18.56
C GLU A 35 -16.72 -2.75 -17.19
N ILE A 36 -15.89 -3.82 -17.10
CA ILE A 36 -15.54 -4.45 -15.83
C ILE A 36 -14.74 -3.47 -14.96
N ALA A 37 -13.80 -2.74 -15.56
CA ALA A 37 -13.03 -1.72 -14.84
C ALA A 37 -13.94 -0.60 -14.30
N ALA A 38 -14.90 -0.13 -15.10
CA ALA A 38 -15.87 0.88 -14.68
C ALA A 38 -16.76 0.36 -13.53
N LEU A 39 -17.26 -0.87 -13.60
CA LEU A 39 -18.05 -1.49 -12.55
C LEU A 39 -17.24 -1.62 -11.24
N MET A 40 -16.00 -2.10 -11.33
CA MET A 40 -15.11 -2.22 -10.17
C MET A 40 -14.77 -0.86 -9.55
N ALA A 41 -14.59 0.18 -10.38
CA ALA A 41 -14.38 1.55 -9.92
C ALA A 41 -15.59 2.11 -9.17
N LEU A 42 -16.80 1.91 -9.71
CA LEU A 42 -18.04 2.33 -9.06
C LEU A 42 -18.25 1.59 -7.73
N LEU A 43 -18.04 0.27 -7.72
CA LEU A 43 -18.19 -0.55 -6.52
C LEU A 43 -17.19 -0.15 -5.44
N GLY A 44 -15.90 -0.03 -5.79
CA GLY A 44 -14.85 0.40 -4.86
C GLY A 44 -15.08 1.81 -4.32
N GLY A 45 -15.52 2.73 -5.18
CA GLY A 45 -15.88 4.10 -4.78
C GLY A 45 -17.07 4.13 -3.82
N MET A 46 -18.12 3.35 -4.09
CA MET A 46 -19.30 3.25 -3.23
C MET A 46 -18.98 2.62 -1.87
N LEU A 47 -18.19 1.54 -1.83
CA LEU A 47 -17.73 0.94 -0.58
C LEU A 47 -16.91 1.93 0.26
N THR A 48 -16.02 2.68 -0.37
CA THR A 48 -15.23 3.72 0.31
C THR A 48 -16.11 4.85 0.83
N PHE A 49 -17.10 5.27 0.05
CA PHE A 49 -18.07 6.26 0.51
C PHE A 49 -18.81 5.75 1.76
N ALA A 50 -19.36 4.55 1.72
CA ALA A 50 -20.09 3.94 2.84
C ALA A 50 -19.22 3.88 4.10
N GLU A 51 -17.96 3.51 3.93
CA GLU A 51 -17.00 3.37 5.01
C GLU A 51 -16.66 4.68 5.73
N TYR A 52 -16.46 5.76 4.96
CA TYR A 52 -16.13 7.07 5.51
C TYR A 52 -17.36 7.87 5.92
N TYR A 53 -18.54 7.48 5.47
CA TYR A 53 -19.82 8.04 5.91
C TYR A 53 -20.25 7.48 7.27
N SER A 54 -20.02 6.18 7.51
CA SER A 54 -20.40 5.50 8.76
C SER A 54 -19.66 6.06 9.99
N SER A 55 -20.39 6.24 11.09
CA SER A 55 -19.82 6.58 12.40
C SER A 55 -19.32 5.38 13.19
N PHE A 56 -19.71 4.17 12.80
CA PHE A 56 -19.34 2.94 13.49
C PHE A 56 -17.97 2.44 13.00
N PRO A 57 -17.29 1.58 13.79
CA PRO A 57 -16.09 0.88 13.35
C PRO A 57 -16.42 -0.01 12.16
N SER A 58 -15.43 -0.23 11.31
CA SER A 58 -15.62 -0.82 10.00
C SER A 58 -14.40 -1.67 9.61
N PHE A 59 -14.04 -1.75 8.33
CA PHE A 59 -12.86 -2.47 7.86
C PHE A 59 -11.61 -1.59 7.73
N ILE A 60 -11.77 -0.30 7.45
CA ILE A 60 -10.66 0.64 7.24
C ILE A 60 -10.07 1.07 8.58
N GLU A 61 -8.88 0.55 8.84
CA GLU A 61 -8.06 0.98 9.96
C GLU A 61 -7.49 2.38 9.74
N PHE A 62 -7.22 3.09 10.84
CA PHE A 62 -6.66 4.44 10.88
C PHE A 62 -7.49 5.47 10.08
N ARG A 63 -8.80 5.23 9.95
CA ARG A 63 -9.76 6.07 9.21
C ARG A 63 -9.68 7.55 9.59
N GLU A 64 -9.56 7.82 10.89
CA GLU A 64 -9.54 9.17 11.46
C GLU A 64 -8.14 9.59 11.95
N ALA A 65 -7.10 8.84 11.58
CA ALA A 65 -5.73 9.08 12.02
C ALA A 65 -4.78 9.35 10.83
N PRO A 66 -4.88 10.51 10.15
CA PRO A 66 -3.91 10.87 9.12
C PRO A 66 -2.50 10.91 9.73
N PRO A 67 -1.46 10.39 9.06
CA PRO A 67 -1.32 10.37 7.60
C PRO A 67 -1.49 9.01 6.89
N LEU A 68 -1.68 7.89 7.60
CA LEU A 68 -1.53 6.54 7.05
C LEU A 68 -2.32 6.30 5.75
N ASN A 69 -3.65 6.44 5.78
CA ASN A 69 -4.48 6.16 4.61
C ASN A 69 -4.27 7.15 3.46
N ARG A 70 -3.83 8.39 3.76
CA ARG A 70 -3.49 9.39 2.72
C ARG A 70 -2.23 8.98 1.97
N MET A 71 -1.22 8.49 2.70
CA MET A 71 0.05 8.05 2.12
C MET A 71 -0.09 6.73 1.36
N ARG A 72 -0.90 5.79 1.88
CA ARG A 72 -1.26 4.58 1.15
C ARG A 72 -1.94 4.90 -0.18
N PHE A 73 -2.96 5.77 -0.16
CA PHE A 73 -3.64 6.18 -1.38
C PHE A 73 -2.67 6.84 -2.37
N LEU A 74 -1.85 7.80 -1.92
CA LEU A 74 -0.89 8.47 -2.80
C LEU A 74 0.14 7.50 -3.38
N SER A 75 0.66 6.59 -2.56
CA SER A 75 1.62 5.56 -2.99
C SER A 75 1.04 4.67 -4.07
N LEU A 76 -0.20 4.18 -3.88
CA LEU A 76 -0.87 3.32 -4.84
C LEU A 76 -1.21 4.09 -6.12
N LEU A 77 -1.66 5.34 -6.01
CA LEU A 77 -1.91 6.23 -7.15
C LEU A 77 -0.66 6.45 -8.00
N LEU A 78 0.46 6.78 -7.36
CA LEU A 78 1.73 6.95 -8.05
C LEU A 78 2.22 5.64 -8.68
N THR A 79 2.06 4.52 -7.99
CA THR A 79 2.45 3.20 -8.51
C THR A 79 1.62 2.83 -9.74
N ILE A 80 0.30 2.78 -9.60
CA ILE A 80 -0.62 2.40 -10.69
C ILE A 80 -0.49 3.35 -11.87
N GLY A 81 -0.39 4.66 -11.63
CA GLY A 81 -0.20 5.65 -12.68
C GLY A 81 1.13 5.49 -13.42
N ALA A 82 2.23 5.30 -12.69
CA ALA A 82 3.55 5.12 -13.29
C ALA A 82 3.63 3.80 -14.08
N LEU A 83 3.10 2.70 -13.55
CA LEU A 83 3.04 1.41 -14.25
C LEU A 83 2.17 1.50 -15.51
N SER A 84 1.02 2.19 -15.45
CA SER A 84 0.14 2.34 -16.62
C SER A 84 0.81 3.17 -17.72
N LEU A 85 1.49 4.27 -17.37
CA LEU A 85 2.25 5.07 -18.33
C LEU A 85 3.43 4.31 -18.93
N MET A 86 4.10 3.50 -18.12
CA MET A 86 5.18 2.64 -18.57
C MET A 86 4.69 1.57 -19.56
N ALA A 87 3.59 0.88 -19.22
CA ALA A 87 3.01 -0.16 -20.04
C ALA A 87 2.37 0.37 -21.34
N ARG A 88 1.95 1.64 -21.38
CA ARG A 88 1.50 2.34 -22.60
C ARG A 88 2.64 2.63 -23.59
N HIS A 89 3.87 2.83 -23.10
CA HIS A 89 4.99 3.32 -23.90
C HIS A 89 5.24 2.58 -25.23
N PRO A 90 5.17 1.23 -25.31
CA PRO A 90 5.40 0.51 -26.56
C PRO A 90 4.35 0.76 -27.65
N VAL A 91 3.14 1.18 -27.28
CA VAL A 91 2.01 1.35 -28.20
C VAL A 91 1.84 2.80 -28.63
N ASP A 92 1.92 3.73 -27.68
CA ASP A 92 1.73 5.16 -27.91
C ASP A 92 2.78 5.99 -27.14
N PRO A 93 4.01 6.10 -27.69
CA PRO A 93 5.11 6.75 -27.01
C PRO A 93 4.94 8.28 -27.01
N THR A 94 4.83 8.84 -25.81
CA THR A 94 4.87 10.29 -25.53
C THR A 94 6.08 10.64 -24.67
N GLY A 95 6.46 11.93 -24.62
CA GLY A 95 7.58 12.38 -23.77
C GLY A 95 7.46 11.97 -22.30
N LEU A 96 6.24 11.99 -21.75
CA LEU A 96 5.99 11.53 -20.38
C LEU A 96 6.18 10.02 -20.23
N THR A 97 5.64 9.21 -21.15
CA THR A 97 5.82 7.74 -21.11
C THR A 97 7.28 7.36 -21.27
N SER A 98 8.04 8.05 -22.12
CA SER A 98 9.48 7.81 -22.32
C SER A 98 10.29 8.10 -21.05
N LEU A 99 9.95 9.16 -20.31
CA LEU A 99 10.59 9.48 -19.04
C LEU A 99 10.34 8.38 -18.00
N ILE A 100 9.08 7.97 -17.84
CA ILE A 100 8.71 6.93 -16.87
C ILE A 100 9.33 5.59 -17.25
N HIS A 101 9.28 5.21 -18.53
CA HIS A 101 9.92 3.99 -19.05
C HIS A 101 11.44 4.01 -18.84
N GLY A 102 12.11 5.13 -19.13
CA GLY A 102 13.55 5.28 -18.90
C GLY A 102 13.94 5.25 -17.42
N LEU A 103 13.11 5.79 -16.52
CA LEU A 103 13.30 5.66 -15.07
C LEU A 103 13.11 4.21 -14.62
N GLY A 104 12.05 3.54 -15.10
CA GLY A 104 11.79 2.13 -14.85
C GLY A 104 12.97 1.26 -15.26
N PHE A 105 13.52 1.47 -16.47
CA PHE A 105 14.71 0.77 -16.95
C PHE A 105 15.93 0.96 -16.05
N LYS A 106 16.28 2.21 -15.71
CA LYS A 106 17.43 2.50 -14.85
C LYS A 106 17.28 1.91 -13.45
N ILE A 107 16.09 2.04 -12.86
CA ILE A 107 15.81 1.52 -11.52
C ILE A 107 15.76 -0.01 -11.54
N GLY A 108 15.08 -0.61 -12.53
CA GLY A 108 14.95 -2.05 -12.71
C GLY A 108 16.30 -2.72 -12.82
N THR A 109 17.15 -2.25 -13.73
CA THR A 109 18.52 -2.74 -13.90
C THR A 109 19.38 -2.57 -12.63
N ALA A 110 19.27 -1.43 -11.94
CA ALA A 110 20.03 -1.19 -10.71
C ALA A 110 19.60 -2.09 -9.54
N LEU A 111 18.33 -2.46 -9.48
CA LEU A 111 17.77 -3.33 -8.44
C LEU A 111 17.79 -4.81 -8.84
N ASP A 112 18.13 -5.16 -10.07
CA ASP A 112 18.24 -6.53 -10.56
C ASP A 112 19.63 -7.11 -10.28
N PHE A 113 19.87 -7.43 -9.01
CA PHE A 113 21.04 -8.15 -8.55
C PHE A 113 20.61 -9.42 -7.80
N SER A 114 21.53 -10.37 -7.66
CA SER A 114 21.23 -11.67 -7.05
C SER A 114 20.54 -11.51 -5.69
N TYR A 115 19.45 -12.26 -5.49
CA TYR A 115 18.62 -12.27 -4.29
C TYR A 115 17.81 -10.99 -4.01
N SER A 116 17.80 -10.00 -4.91
CA SER A 116 16.91 -8.84 -4.74
C SER A 116 15.44 -9.23 -4.98
N PRO A 117 14.46 -8.52 -4.37
CA PRO A 117 13.04 -8.75 -4.65
C PRO A 117 12.68 -8.58 -6.13
N VAL A 118 13.33 -7.63 -6.80
CA VAL A 118 13.12 -7.35 -8.24
C VAL A 118 13.65 -8.50 -9.09
N HIS A 119 14.79 -9.08 -8.73
CA HIS A 119 15.33 -10.26 -9.39
C HIS A 119 14.45 -11.50 -9.16
N LEU A 120 13.90 -11.68 -7.95
CA LEU A 120 12.99 -12.80 -7.69
C LEU A 120 11.70 -12.73 -8.53
N ILE A 121 11.23 -11.51 -8.84
CA ILE A 121 10.11 -11.28 -9.75
C ILE A 121 10.45 -11.73 -11.19
N THR A 122 11.65 -11.49 -11.69
CA THR A 122 12.02 -11.96 -13.04
C THR A 122 12.16 -13.49 -13.09
N LEU A 123 12.62 -14.11 -12.01
CA LEU A 123 12.71 -15.58 -11.89
C LEU A 123 11.37 -16.30 -11.84
N MET A 124 10.24 -15.60 -11.64
CA MET A 124 8.92 -16.21 -11.71
C MET A 124 8.43 -16.39 -13.16
N LEU A 125 9.09 -15.75 -14.14
CA LEU A 125 8.74 -15.89 -15.54
C LEU A 125 9.26 -17.23 -16.12
N PRO A 126 8.56 -17.82 -17.10
CA PRO A 126 9.03 -19.01 -17.81
C PRO A 126 10.40 -18.79 -18.47
N ALA A 127 11.19 -19.86 -18.60
CA ALA A 127 12.53 -19.79 -19.19
C ALA A 127 12.52 -19.41 -20.69
N ASP A 128 11.38 -19.60 -21.36
CA ASP A 128 11.11 -19.25 -22.76
C ASP A 128 10.43 -17.88 -22.93
N ALA A 129 10.24 -17.12 -21.84
CA ALA A 129 9.66 -15.79 -21.90
C ALA A 129 10.48 -14.85 -22.81
N GLN A 130 9.78 -14.04 -23.61
CA GLN A 130 10.41 -13.10 -24.51
C GLN A 130 11.25 -12.06 -23.75
N PRO A 131 12.43 -11.66 -24.27
CA PRO A 131 13.26 -10.65 -23.62
C PRO A 131 12.54 -9.33 -23.37
N GLU A 132 11.61 -8.91 -24.23
CA GLU A 132 10.82 -7.69 -23.99
C GLU A 132 9.95 -7.81 -22.74
N THR A 133 9.29 -8.96 -22.53
CA THR A 133 8.44 -9.20 -21.36
C THR A 133 9.26 -9.22 -20.07
N ILE A 134 10.43 -9.86 -20.08
CA ILE A 134 11.33 -9.91 -18.92
C ILE A 134 11.77 -8.49 -18.52
N ASN A 135 12.19 -7.67 -19.50
CA ASN A 135 12.59 -6.29 -19.24
C ASN A 135 11.42 -5.46 -18.70
N MET A 136 10.23 -5.56 -19.32
CA MET A 136 9.03 -4.84 -18.88
C MET A 136 8.66 -5.19 -17.43
N VAL A 137 8.64 -6.48 -17.08
CA VAL A 137 8.32 -6.95 -15.72
C VAL A 137 9.37 -6.51 -14.70
N ARG A 138 10.67 -6.61 -15.03
CA ARG A 138 11.77 -6.14 -14.18
C ARG A 138 11.65 -4.66 -13.89
N ASP A 139 11.47 -3.86 -14.93
CA ASP A 139 11.47 -2.41 -14.86
C ASP A 139 10.22 -1.91 -14.10
N ALA A 140 9.07 -2.56 -14.30
CA ALA A 140 7.85 -2.33 -13.54
C ALA A 140 8.03 -2.67 -12.05
N ALA A 141 8.63 -3.82 -11.75
CA ALA A 141 8.89 -4.24 -10.38
C ALA A 141 9.85 -3.28 -9.67
N GLY A 142 10.92 -2.86 -10.34
CA GLY A 142 11.84 -1.85 -9.83
C GLY A 142 11.13 -0.55 -9.47
N LEU A 143 10.28 -0.04 -10.37
CA LEU A 143 9.55 1.20 -10.16
C LEU A 143 8.54 1.10 -8.99
N ALA A 144 7.75 0.04 -8.95
CA ALA A 144 6.78 -0.20 -7.88
C ALA A 144 7.47 -0.35 -6.51
N TYR A 145 8.59 -1.07 -6.47
CA TYR A 145 9.37 -1.27 -5.24
C TYR A 145 9.95 0.04 -4.71
N VAL A 146 10.55 0.88 -5.56
CA VAL A 146 11.09 2.18 -5.15
C VAL A 146 10.01 3.13 -4.67
N ILE A 147 8.87 3.21 -5.36
CA ILE A 147 7.73 4.04 -4.91
C ILE A 147 7.25 3.57 -3.54
N GLY A 148 7.15 2.25 -3.32
CA GLY A 148 6.81 1.66 -2.02
C GLY A 148 7.81 2.05 -0.92
N LEU A 149 9.11 1.94 -1.18
CA LEU A 149 10.15 2.33 -0.22
C LEU A 149 10.13 3.83 0.11
N ILE A 150 9.97 4.69 -0.90
CA ILE A 150 9.83 6.14 -0.71
C ILE A 150 8.60 6.45 0.15
N SER A 151 7.48 5.75 -0.08
CA SER A 151 6.26 5.90 0.71
C SER A 151 6.47 5.52 2.17
N VAL A 152 7.11 4.37 2.42
CA VAL A 152 7.47 3.89 3.78
C VAL A 152 8.39 4.89 4.48
N ALA A 153 9.45 5.36 3.80
CA ALA A 153 10.38 6.34 4.35
C ALA A 153 9.68 7.67 4.66
N SER A 154 8.86 8.16 3.73
CA SER A 154 8.08 9.38 3.92
C SER A 154 7.11 9.25 5.09
N PHE A 155 6.48 8.09 5.28
CA PHE A 155 5.58 7.82 6.39
C PHE A 155 6.32 7.80 7.72
N PHE A 156 7.49 7.17 7.76
CA PHE A 156 8.38 7.19 8.92
C PHE A 156 8.69 8.64 9.34
N PHE A 157 9.13 9.50 8.41
CA PHE A 157 9.37 10.91 8.73
C PHE A 157 8.09 11.65 9.16
N ALA A 158 6.95 11.38 8.52
CA ALA A 158 5.69 12.03 8.84
C ALA A 158 5.23 11.75 10.27
N ILE A 159 5.39 10.52 10.78
CA ILE A 159 4.96 10.16 12.14
C ILE A 159 5.94 10.64 13.23
N HIS A 160 7.23 10.71 12.93
CA HIS A 160 8.26 11.12 13.90
C HIS A 160 8.38 12.64 14.02
N ILE A 161 8.34 13.37 12.90
CA ILE A 161 8.56 14.83 12.89
C ILE A 161 7.30 15.59 13.35
N ARG A 162 6.09 15.10 13.01
CA ARG A 162 4.83 15.83 13.25
C ARG A 162 4.13 15.51 14.57
N ASN A 163 4.83 14.93 15.55
CA ASN A 163 4.25 14.51 16.84
C ASN A 163 2.94 13.72 16.70
N TRP A 164 2.84 12.92 15.64
CA TRP A 164 1.66 12.11 15.39
C TRP A 164 1.54 10.99 16.43
N PRO A 165 0.33 10.61 16.87
CA PRO A 165 -0.99 11.17 16.57
C PRO A 165 -1.42 12.34 17.47
N VAL A 166 -0.62 12.70 18.48
CA VAL A 166 -0.99 13.67 19.55
C VAL A 166 -1.37 15.04 18.98
N ALA A 167 -0.71 15.47 17.90
CA ALA A 167 -1.01 16.75 17.24
C ALA A 167 -2.40 16.83 16.58
N ASN A 168 -3.02 15.69 16.26
CA ASN A 168 -4.32 15.64 15.55
C ASN A 168 -5.49 15.26 16.48
N GLY A 169 -5.28 15.28 17.81
CA GLY A 169 -6.29 14.95 18.81
C GLY A 169 -6.08 13.58 19.49
N ALA A 170 -7.03 13.19 20.33
CA ALA A 170 -6.96 11.92 21.05
C ALA A 170 -7.16 10.73 20.09
N PHE A 171 -6.21 9.80 20.05
CA PHE A 171 -6.30 8.59 19.24
C PHE A 171 -7.37 7.64 19.79
N ASN A 172 -8.49 7.51 19.09
CA ASN A 172 -9.52 6.53 19.43
C ASN A 172 -9.15 5.15 18.86
N VAL A 173 -8.76 4.23 19.74
CA VAL A 173 -8.34 2.87 19.37
C VAL A 173 -9.49 2.09 18.72
N TRP A 174 -10.70 2.20 19.23
CA TRP A 174 -11.85 1.42 18.73
C TRP A 174 -12.27 1.82 17.31
N VAL A 175 -12.18 3.11 16.98
CA VAL A 175 -12.50 3.61 15.62
C VAL A 175 -11.35 3.35 14.64
N ASN A 176 -10.10 3.47 15.09
CA ASN A 176 -8.94 3.35 14.20
C ASN A 176 -8.38 1.92 14.09
N LEU A 177 -8.72 1.03 15.01
CA LEU A 177 -8.36 -0.38 14.98
C LEU A 177 -9.62 -1.21 15.24
N PRO A 178 -10.60 -1.20 14.32
CA PRO A 178 -11.89 -1.85 14.50
C PRO A 178 -11.78 -3.37 14.69
N LEU A 179 -10.76 -4.00 14.09
CA LEU A 179 -10.49 -5.43 14.21
C LEU A 179 -9.70 -5.78 15.48
N PHE A 180 -9.27 -4.78 16.25
CA PHE A 180 -8.54 -4.97 17.49
C PHE A 180 -9.52 -4.90 18.66
N ASP A 181 -9.78 -6.02 19.31
CA ASP A 181 -10.60 -6.05 20.52
C ASP A 181 -9.79 -5.61 21.76
N PRO A 182 -10.06 -4.44 22.36
CA PRO A 182 -9.34 -3.97 23.53
C PRO A 182 -9.70 -4.73 24.82
N THR A 183 -10.76 -5.53 24.83
CA THR A 183 -11.31 -6.20 26.01
C THR A 183 -10.91 -7.67 26.15
N THR A 184 -10.51 -8.32 25.05
CA THR A 184 -10.13 -9.74 25.06
C THR A 184 -8.63 -9.95 25.29
N GLY A 185 -8.25 -10.40 26.49
CA GLY A 185 -6.94 -11.00 26.79
C GLY A 185 -5.74 -10.05 26.88
N GLY A 186 -5.09 -10.01 28.05
CA GLY A 186 -3.77 -9.41 28.28
C GLY A 186 -3.67 -7.89 28.10
N ASP A 187 -2.46 -7.35 28.24
CA ASP A 187 -2.23 -5.91 28.07
C ASP A 187 -2.35 -5.48 26.60
N VAL A 188 -3.20 -4.49 26.34
CA VAL A 188 -3.39 -3.82 25.04
C VAL A 188 -2.06 -3.39 24.42
N VAL A 189 -1.14 -2.85 25.22
CA VAL A 189 0.16 -2.36 24.73
C VAL A 189 0.99 -3.51 24.17
N HIS A 190 1.09 -4.63 24.90
CA HIS A 190 1.85 -5.80 24.45
C HIS A 190 1.28 -6.41 23.16
N ARG A 191 -0.05 -6.45 23.01
CA ARG A 191 -0.68 -6.94 21.78
C ARG A 191 -0.42 -6.01 20.60
N LEU A 192 -0.56 -4.69 20.77
CA LEU A 192 -0.21 -3.71 19.73
C LEU A 192 1.27 -3.82 19.32
N GLN A 193 2.17 -4.04 20.29
CA GLN A 193 3.59 -4.26 20.00
C GLN A 193 3.83 -5.54 19.20
N ARG A 194 3.20 -6.64 19.61
CA ARG A 194 3.31 -7.93 18.93
C ARG A 194 2.78 -7.83 17.49
N ASP A 195 1.56 -7.34 17.32
CA ASP A 195 0.91 -7.26 16.02
C ASP A 195 1.64 -6.25 15.12
N GLY A 196 2.13 -5.14 15.68
CA GLY A 196 3.00 -4.20 14.99
C GLY A 196 4.29 -4.84 14.48
N ARG A 197 4.98 -5.64 15.31
CA ARG A 197 6.19 -6.39 14.92
C ARG A 197 5.89 -7.44 13.84
N ILE A 198 4.77 -8.16 13.94
CA ILE A 198 4.35 -9.13 12.91
C ILE A 198 4.15 -8.42 11.58
N ASN A 199 3.48 -7.27 11.55
CA ASN A 199 3.29 -6.48 10.33
C ASN A 199 4.63 -5.97 9.76
N MET A 200 5.58 -5.59 10.61
CA MET A 200 6.92 -5.19 10.16
C MET A 200 7.68 -6.36 9.52
N ILE A 201 7.71 -7.53 10.19
CA ILE A 201 8.37 -8.73 9.68
C ILE A 201 7.72 -9.16 8.37
N ALA A 202 6.38 -9.25 8.32
CA ALA A 202 5.64 -9.59 7.11
C ALA A 202 5.92 -8.59 5.98
N GLY A 203 5.92 -7.29 6.27
CA GLY A 203 6.22 -6.25 5.28
C GLY A 203 7.63 -6.33 4.68
N VAL A 204 8.63 -6.80 5.44
CA VAL A 204 9.99 -7.04 4.91
C VAL A 204 10.06 -8.35 4.12
N LEU A 205 9.37 -9.40 4.57
CA LEU A 205 9.47 -10.73 3.96
C LEU A 205 8.58 -10.90 2.71
N LEU A 206 7.43 -10.23 2.63
CA LEU A 206 6.47 -10.39 1.53
C LEU A 206 7.03 -10.15 0.13
N PRO A 207 7.89 -9.13 -0.13
CA PRO A 207 8.46 -8.91 -1.45
C PRO A 207 9.25 -10.13 -1.97
N PHE A 208 9.80 -10.93 -1.07
CA PHE A 208 10.54 -12.16 -1.37
C PHE A 208 9.63 -13.40 -1.37
N ALA A 209 8.69 -13.45 -0.43
CA ALA A 209 7.79 -14.60 -0.27
C ALA A 209 6.79 -14.72 -1.43
N ILE A 210 6.26 -13.60 -1.96
CA ILE A 210 5.28 -13.62 -3.05
C ILE A 210 5.87 -14.25 -4.32
N PRO A 211 7.02 -13.77 -4.87
CA PRO A 211 7.59 -14.38 -6.06
C PRO A 211 7.98 -15.85 -5.84
N ALA A 212 8.52 -16.19 -4.67
CA ALA A 212 8.87 -17.57 -4.33
C ALA A 212 7.63 -18.49 -4.30
N ALA A 213 6.52 -18.02 -3.74
CA ALA A 213 5.26 -18.76 -3.71
C ALA A 213 4.66 -18.94 -5.10
N VAL A 214 4.70 -17.90 -5.95
CA VAL A 214 4.24 -17.99 -7.35
C VAL A 214 5.09 -18.99 -8.13
N ASN A 215 6.41 -18.93 -7.99
CA ASN A 215 7.30 -19.87 -8.66
C ASN A 215 7.05 -21.33 -8.22
N PHE A 216 6.80 -21.56 -6.92
CA PHE A 216 6.43 -22.88 -6.40
C PHE A 216 5.08 -23.38 -6.93
N LEU A 217 4.15 -22.47 -7.21
CA LEU A 217 2.81 -22.76 -7.74
C LEU A 217 2.72 -22.61 -9.27
N SER A 218 3.85 -22.56 -9.98
CA SER A 218 3.91 -22.33 -11.43
C SER A 218 3.15 -23.38 -12.26
N ALA A 219 2.96 -24.59 -11.73
CA ALA A 219 2.11 -25.61 -12.36
C ALA A 219 0.61 -25.25 -12.39
N VAL A 220 0.18 -24.28 -11.58
CA VAL A 220 -1.23 -23.84 -11.44
C VAL A 220 -1.39 -22.37 -11.85
N LEU A 221 -0.37 -21.56 -11.64
CA LEU A 221 -0.34 -20.14 -12.00
C LEU A 221 0.58 -19.94 -13.20
N ASP A 222 0.00 -19.74 -14.38
CA ASP A 222 0.77 -19.39 -15.58
C ASP A 222 1.23 -17.92 -15.51
N PRO A 223 2.53 -17.63 -15.36
CA PRO A 223 3.04 -16.27 -15.25
C PRO A 223 2.98 -15.49 -16.58
N THR A 224 2.63 -16.15 -17.70
CA THR A 224 2.42 -15.47 -18.99
C THR A 224 1.31 -14.42 -18.95
N VAL A 225 0.43 -14.46 -17.94
CA VAL A 225 -0.59 -13.41 -17.71
C VAL A 225 0.01 -12.02 -17.50
N LEU A 226 1.29 -11.93 -17.12
CA LEU A 226 2.02 -10.67 -16.98
C LEU A 226 2.39 -10.02 -18.31
N SER A 227 2.21 -10.72 -19.43
CA SER A 227 2.31 -10.11 -20.76
C SER A 227 1.17 -9.13 -21.04
N ASN A 228 0.02 -9.31 -20.39
CA ASN A 228 -1.11 -8.39 -20.50
C ASN A 228 -0.81 -7.10 -19.69
N PRO A 229 -0.82 -5.91 -20.33
CA PRO A 229 -0.49 -4.64 -19.67
C PRO A 229 -1.32 -4.33 -18.42
N GLN A 230 -2.64 -4.58 -18.47
CA GLN A 230 -3.53 -4.32 -17.36
C GLN A 230 -3.27 -5.26 -16.19
N THR A 231 -3.01 -6.53 -16.47
CA THR A 231 -2.66 -7.53 -15.46
C THR A 231 -1.32 -7.21 -14.80
N LEU A 232 -0.32 -6.81 -15.60
CA LEU A 232 0.99 -6.38 -15.09
C LEU A 232 0.86 -5.22 -14.11
N VAL A 233 0.10 -4.17 -14.46
CA VAL A 233 -0.11 -2.99 -13.60
C VAL A 233 -0.69 -3.39 -12.25
N TRP A 234 -1.71 -4.26 -12.23
CA TRP A 234 -2.35 -4.68 -10.99
C TRP A 234 -1.51 -5.64 -10.17
N MET A 235 -0.90 -6.66 -10.80
CA MET A 235 -0.11 -7.67 -10.09
C MET A 235 1.16 -7.08 -9.50
N ILE A 236 1.93 -6.34 -10.30
CA ILE A 236 3.16 -5.69 -9.84
C ILE A 236 2.86 -4.52 -8.90
N GLY A 237 1.79 -3.76 -9.18
CA GLY A 237 1.31 -2.71 -8.29
C GLY A 237 0.93 -3.24 -6.91
N ALA A 238 0.18 -4.35 -6.85
CA ALA A 238 -0.17 -5.02 -5.61
C ALA A 238 1.07 -5.58 -4.89
N TRP A 239 1.98 -6.23 -5.62
CA TRP A 239 3.24 -6.75 -5.07
C TRP A 239 4.10 -5.66 -4.42
N GLY A 240 4.22 -4.47 -5.04
CA GLY A 240 4.96 -3.35 -4.45
C GLY A 240 4.20 -2.68 -3.29
N PHE A 241 2.88 -2.57 -3.39
CA PHE A 241 2.05 -1.83 -2.44
C PHE A 241 1.74 -2.59 -1.15
N LEU A 242 1.46 -3.89 -1.21
CA LEU A 242 1.07 -4.69 -0.04
C LEU A 242 2.15 -4.69 1.05
N PRO A 243 3.44 -4.98 0.75
CA PRO A 243 4.50 -4.95 1.74
C PRO A 243 4.70 -3.56 2.34
N ALA A 244 4.71 -2.52 1.50
CA ALA A 244 4.81 -1.12 1.95
C ALA A 244 3.66 -0.75 2.89
N SER A 245 2.43 -1.20 2.58
CA SER A 245 1.25 -0.98 3.42
C SER A 245 1.34 -1.68 4.77
N LEU A 246 1.88 -2.90 4.84
CA LEU A 246 2.11 -3.60 6.10
C LEU A 246 3.20 -2.93 6.93
N LEU A 247 4.29 -2.48 6.32
CA LEU A 247 5.35 -1.73 7.02
C LEU A 247 4.79 -0.44 7.65
N MET A 248 4.04 0.36 6.87
CA MET A 248 3.39 1.56 7.40
C MET A 248 2.40 1.26 8.53
N ARG A 249 1.64 0.16 8.41
CA ARG A 249 0.74 -0.32 9.47
C ARG A 249 1.50 -0.68 10.74
N GLY A 250 2.56 -1.47 10.61
CA GLY A 250 3.39 -1.92 11.72
C GLY A 250 4.01 -0.74 12.47
N MET A 251 4.60 0.21 11.75
CA MET A 251 5.14 1.45 12.33
C MET A 251 4.07 2.25 13.08
N ALA A 252 2.87 2.38 12.52
CA ALA A 252 1.76 3.08 13.17
C ALA A 252 1.33 2.41 14.48
N MET A 253 1.18 1.07 14.50
CA MET A 253 0.82 0.32 15.71
C MET A 253 1.88 0.43 16.80
N LEU A 254 3.15 0.27 16.44
CA LEU A 254 4.27 0.38 17.38
C LEU A 254 4.33 1.77 18.00
N ARG A 255 4.13 2.82 17.20
CA ARG A 255 4.10 4.20 17.69
C ARG A 255 2.95 4.46 18.64
N VAL A 256 1.75 3.95 18.34
CA VAL A 256 0.59 4.07 19.24
C VAL A 256 0.86 3.35 20.56
N ALA A 257 1.43 2.14 20.52
CA ALA A 257 1.77 1.39 21.72
C ALA A 257 2.77 2.14 22.62
N GLU A 258 3.83 2.71 22.04
CA GLU A 258 4.83 3.51 22.74
C GLU A 258 4.19 4.69 23.48
N LEU A 259 3.27 5.40 22.83
CA LEU A 259 2.61 6.57 23.41
C LEU A 259 1.65 6.21 24.55
N ILE A 260 0.96 5.07 24.44
CA ILE A 260 0.11 4.56 25.53
C ILE A 260 0.99 4.22 26.74
N GLU A 261 2.13 3.57 26.51
CA GLU A 261 3.08 3.21 27.55
C GLU A 261 3.65 4.45 28.25
N GLN A 262 4.08 5.46 27.49
CA GLN A 262 4.57 6.74 28.02
C GLN A 262 3.48 7.46 28.84
N LYS A 263 2.22 7.45 28.37
CA LYS A 263 1.11 8.07 29.10
C LYS A 263 0.82 7.35 30.43
N ARG A 264 0.88 6.02 30.46
CA ARG A 264 0.75 5.23 31.70
C ARG A 264 1.87 5.55 32.68
N ARG A 265 3.13 5.55 32.23
CA ARG A 265 4.29 5.89 33.08
C ARG A 265 4.15 7.27 33.73
N ARG A 266 3.70 8.29 32.97
CA ARG A 266 3.43 9.64 33.49
C ARG A 266 2.30 9.66 34.51
N ALA A 267 1.23 8.90 34.27
CA ALA A 267 0.10 8.82 35.21
C ALA A 267 0.52 8.18 36.55
N TYR A 268 1.35 7.12 36.51
CA TYR A 268 1.90 6.51 37.72
C TYR A 268 2.82 7.47 38.49
N ALA A 269 3.74 8.15 37.80
CA ALA A 269 4.64 9.13 38.42
C ALA A 269 3.87 10.30 39.08
N ASN A 270 2.79 10.78 38.44
CA ASN A 270 1.94 11.83 39.02
C ASN A 270 1.16 11.33 40.25
N ALA A 271 0.70 10.08 40.24
CA ALA A 271 0.00 9.48 41.38
C ALA A 271 0.93 9.30 42.58
N GLU A 272 2.18 8.86 42.35
CA GLU A 272 3.21 8.80 43.40
C GLU A 272 3.51 10.18 43.97
N ALA A 273 3.70 11.20 43.11
CA ALA A 273 3.94 12.57 43.55
C ALA A 273 2.81 13.14 44.42
N LEU A 274 1.55 12.82 44.09
CA LEU A 274 0.36 13.20 44.88
C LEU A 274 0.25 12.46 46.22
N GLN A 275 0.81 11.25 46.33
CA GLN A 275 0.82 10.49 47.59
C GLN A 275 1.94 10.93 48.53
N THR A 276 3.02 11.51 47.99
CA THR A 276 4.17 12.00 48.76
C THR A 276 4.06 13.47 49.19
N ALA A 277 3.02 14.19 48.75
CA ALA A 277 2.75 15.60 49.06
C ALA A 277 1.69 15.74 50.17
#